data_AF-V6KSD7-F1
#
_entry.id   AF-V6KSD7-F1
#
_cell.length_a   1.000
_cell.length_b   1.000
_cell.length_c   1.000
_cell.angle_alpha   90.00
_cell.angle_beta   90.00
_cell.angle_gamma   90.00
#
_symmetry.space_group_name_H-M   'P 1'
#
loop_
_entity.id
_entity.type
_entity.pdbx_description
1 polymer ?
#
loop_
_entity_poly.entity_id
_entity_poly.type
_entity_poly.pdbx_seq_one_letter_code
_entity_poly.pdbx_strand_id
1 'polypeptide(L)'
;MGVVDPASLDDYRARGGYTALRRAFALGPAGVIREVTDSGLVGRGGAAFPTGRKWQATASQPDRPHHLVCNADESEPGTFKDRVIMEGDPYALVEAMTVAAYAIGAHRGLLYIRGEYPRAIHRMQHAVDQARVRGLLGENILGRGYAFDIEVRRGAGAYICGEETALFNSIEGYRGEPRSKPPFPVEQGLFGKPTVENNVETLVNVLPILTMGAPAYAAIGTERSTGPKLYCVSGSVARPGVYELPFGATLGELLCLAGVRDGLRAVLLGGAAGGFVRPDELDIPLTGAVSTPGSRSSTTRR
;
A
#
# COMPACT_ATOMS: atom_id res chain seq x y z
N MET A 1 0.83 8.28 -11.46
CA MET A 1 -0.54 8.78 -11.21
C MET A 1 -0.81 10.03 -12.05
N GLY A 2 -2.06 10.26 -12.49
CA GLY A 2 -2.46 11.52 -13.13
C GLY A 2 -2.11 11.68 -14.62
N VAL A 3 -1.67 10.61 -15.29
CA VAL A 3 -1.28 10.60 -16.72
C VAL A 3 -2.34 9.93 -17.62
N VAL A 4 -3.17 9.07 -17.03
CA VAL A 4 -4.25 8.31 -17.72
C VAL A 4 -5.60 8.78 -17.21
N ASP A 5 -6.67 8.61 -18.00
CA ASP A 5 -8.02 8.71 -17.45
C ASP A 5 -8.23 7.56 -16.43
N PRO A 6 -8.42 7.85 -15.14
CA PRO A 6 -8.61 6.82 -14.12
C PRO A 6 -9.89 5.99 -14.29
N ALA A 7 -10.84 6.40 -15.14
CA ALA A 7 -12.00 5.59 -15.48
C ALA A 7 -11.74 4.63 -16.67
N SER A 8 -10.69 4.86 -17.46
CA SER A 8 -10.39 4.13 -18.70
C SER A 8 -9.36 3.01 -18.46
N LEU A 9 -9.84 1.76 -18.52
CA LEU A 9 -8.96 0.59 -18.53
C LEU A 9 -8.07 0.56 -19.78
N ASP A 10 -8.57 1.07 -20.92
CA ASP A 10 -7.81 1.06 -22.16
C ASP A 10 -6.65 2.07 -22.12
N ASP A 11 -6.84 3.24 -21.48
CA ASP A 11 -5.75 4.20 -21.23
C ASP A 11 -4.67 3.59 -20.33
N TYR A 12 -5.09 2.90 -19.26
CA TYR A 12 -4.19 2.21 -18.36
C TYR A 12 -3.34 1.18 -19.13
N ARG A 13 -3.97 0.36 -19.97
CA ARG A 13 -3.27 -0.62 -20.82
C ARG A 13 -2.35 0.02 -21.85
N ALA A 14 -2.75 1.14 -22.46
CA ALA A 14 -1.94 1.87 -23.44
C ALA A 14 -0.63 2.40 -22.83
N ARG A 15 -0.60 2.63 -21.51
CA ARG A 15 0.60 3.01 -20.74
C ARG A 15 1.37 1.84 -20.14
N GLY A 16 1.07 0.61 -20.56
CA GLY A 16 1.77 -0.59 -20.10
C GLY A 16 1.10 -1.33 -18.93
N GLY A 17 -0.13 -0.95 -18.56
CA GLY A 17 -0.93 -1.69 -17.59
C GLY A 17 -1.04 -3.19 -17.90
N TYR A 18 -1.11 -3.99 -16.85
CA TYR A 18 -1.08 -5.46 -16.87
C TYR A 18 0.23 -6.11 -17.34
N THR A 19 1.31 -5.33 -17.52
CA THR A 19 2.64 -5.88 -17.83
C THR A 19 3.23 -6.59 -16.61
N ALA A 20 3.07 -6.05 -15.41
CA ALA A 20 3.55 -6.70 -14.19
C ALA A 20 2.79 -8.00 -13.94
N LEU A 21 1.47 -8.03 -14.16
CA LEU A 21 0.68 -9.26 -14.05
C LEU A 21 1.12 -10.35 -15.03
N ARG A 22 1.37 -10.00 -16.30
CA ARG A 22 1.92 -10.95 -17.28
C ARG A 22 3.29 -11.48 -16.85
N ARG A 23 4.14 -10.62 -16.31
CA ARG A 23 5.45 -11.01 -15.77
C ARG A 23 5.31 -11.90 -14.54
N ALA A 24 4.36 -11.63 -13.66
CA ALA A 24 4.06 -12.44 -12.48
C ALA A 24 3.73 -13.89 -12.88
N PHE A 25 2.84 -14.08 -13.86
CA PHE A 25 2.53 -15.41 -14.38
C PHE A 25 3.74 -16.12 -15.01
N ALA A 26 4.62 -15.39 -15.69
CA ALA A 26 5.83 -15.97 -16.28
C ALA A 26 6.85 -16.41 -15.21
N LEU A 27 6.92 -15.71 -14.07
CA LEU A 27 7.81 -16.03 -12.95
C LEU A 27 7.27 -17.16 -12.06
N GLY A 28 5.94 -17.32 -11.99
CA GLY A 28 5.27 -18.17 -11.02
C GLY A 28 5.22 -17.56 -9.61
N PRO A 29 4.39 -18.08 -8.69
CA PRO A 29 4.15 -17.46 -7.39
C PRO A 29 5.42 -17.28 -6.55
N ALA A 30 6.24 -18.33 -6.46
CA ALA A 30 7.52 -18.29 -5.75
C ALA A 30 8.52 -17.30 -6.37
N GLY A 31 8.52 -17.16 -7.71
CA GLY A 31 9.35 -16.19 -8.40
C GLY A 31 8.93 -14.75 -8.10
N VAL A 32 7.63 -14.48 -7.99
CA VAL A 32 7.10 -13.17 -7.57
C VAL A 32 7.51 -12.85 -6.14
N ILE A 33 7.36 -13.79 -5.20
CA ILE A 33 7.78 -13.60 -3.79
C ILE A 33 9.28 -13.29 -3.72
N ARG A 34 10.10 -13.99 -4.51
CA ARG A 34 11.55 -13.73 -4.57
C ARG A 34 11.85 -12.33 -5.08
N GLU A 35 11.28 -11.90 -6.21
CA GLU A 35 11.48 -10.53 -6.72
C GLU A 35 11.08 -9.46 -5.69
N VAL A 36 9.94 -9.63 -5.02
CA VAL A 36 9.50 -8.68 -3.97
C VAL A 36 10.44 -8.71 -2.76
N THR A 37 10.96 -9.88 -2.39
CA THR A 37 11.95 -10.01 -1.30
C THR A 37 13.26 -9.32 -1.65
N ASP A 38 13.80 -9.61 -2.83
CA ASP A 38 15.09 -9.10 -3.30
C ASP A 38 15.04 -7.58 -3.56
N SER A 39 13.86 -7.02 -3.83
CA SER A 39 13.68 -5.56 -3.99
C SER A 39 13.87 -4.77 -2.70
N GLY A 40 13.81 -5.44 -1.54
CA GLY A 40 13.83 -4.79 -0.23
C GLY A 40 12.52 -4.06 0.15
N LEU A 41 11.42 -4.27 -0.59
CA LEU A 41 10.15 -3.61 -0.32
C LEU A 41 9.65 -3.91 1.11
N VAL A 42 9.51 -2.85 1.90
CA VAL A 42 8.88 -2.87 3.22
C VAL A 42 7.48 -2.26 3.18
N GLY A 43 6.64 -2.66 4.12
CA GLY A 43 5.28 -2.14 4.26
C GLY A 43 5.23 -0.61 4.39
N ARG A 44 4.40 0.02 3.55
CA ARG A 44 4.23 1.48 3.46
C ARG A 44 3.09 2.04 4.33
N GLY A 45 2.46 1.18 5.14
CA GLY A 45 1.45 1.56 6.13
C GLY A 45 2.01 2.02 7.48
N GLY A 46 3.34 2.09 7.65
CA GLY A 46 4.00 2.61 8.86
C GLY A 46 4.87 1.59 9.62
N ALA A 47 4.49 0.31 9.63
CA ALA A 47 5.23 -0.72 10.37
C ALA A 47 6.54 -1.19 9.70
N ALA A 48 6.77 -0.85 8.43
CA ALA A 48 7.98 -1.19 7.67
C ALA A 48 8.40 -2.68 7.71
N PHE A 49 7.44 -3.60 7.85
CA PHE A 49 7.72 -5.04 7.82
C PHE A 49 8.09 -5.50 6.39
N PRO A 50 9.10 -6.37 6.18
CA PRO A 50 9.47 -6.86 4.87
C PRO A 50 8.32 -7.58 4.14
N THR A 51 7.89 -7.04 3.00
CA THR A 51 6.68 -7.51 2.30
C THR A 51 6.85 -8.93 1.77
N GLY A 52 8.00 -9.23 1.16
CA GLY A 52 8.31 -10.57 0.66
C GLY A 52 8.30 -11.65 1.76
N ARG A 53 8.78 -11.32 2.97
CA ARG A 53 8.70 -12.21 4.14
C ARG A 53 7.27 -12.43 4.59
N LYS A 54 6.43 -11.39 4.61
CA LYS A 54 4.98 -11.51 4.94
C LYS A 54 4.31 -12.46 3.95
N TRP A 55 4.56 -12.27 2.65
CA TRP A 55 3.98 -13.09 1.60
C TRP A 55 4.45 -14.54 1.67
N GLN A 56 5.75 -14.77 1.89
CA GLN A 56 6.31 -16.12 2.03
C GLN A 56 5.68 -16.86 3.21
N ALA A 57 5.51 -16.18 4.36
CA ALA A 57 4.93 -16.78 5.57
C ALA A 57 3.46 -17.21 5.38
N THR A 58 2.66 -16.42 4.65
CA THR A 58 1.30 -16.81 4.31
C THR A 58 1.27 -17.89 3.23
N ALA A 59 2.07 -17.75 2.17
CA ALA A 59 2.10 -18.72 1.07
C ALA A 59 2.49 -20.14 1.52
N SER A 60 3.32 -20.24 2.56
CA SER A 60 3.74 -21.51 3.15
C SER A 60 2.70 -22.14 4.09
N GLN A 61 1.61 -21.45 4.42
CA GLN A 61 0.59 -22.05 5.29
C GLN A 61 -0.11 -23.22 4.59
N PRO A 62 -0.33 -24.34 5.30
CA PRO A 62 -1.06 -25.47 4.76
C PRO A 62 -2.57 -25.21 4.75
N ASP A 63 -3.09 -24.39 5.67
CA ASP A 63 -4.52 -24.11 5.77
C ASP A 63 -5.01 -23.26 4.60
N ARG A 64 -6.25 -23.52 4.16
CA ARG A 64 -6.89 -22.85 3.01
C ARG A 64 -8.33 -22.47 3.38
N PRO A 65 -8.93 -21.49 2.69
CA PRO A 65 -8.34 -20.63 1.65
C PRO A 65 -7.34 -19.60 2.22
N HIS A 66 -6.49 -19.01 1.38
CA HIS A 66 -5.74 -17.80 1.73
C HIS A 66 -6.53 -16.56 1.36
N HIS A 67 -6.38 -15.48 2.13
CA HIS A 67 -7.00 -14.19 1.86
C HIS A 67 -5.96 -13.09 1.63
N LEU A 68 -6.29 -12.17 0.71
CA LEU A 68 -5.60 -10.90 0.57
C LEU A 68 -6.52 -9.78 1.08
N VAL A 69 -5.98 -8.91 1.91
CA VAL A 69 -6.65 -7.69 2.38
C VAL A 69 -5.80 -6.50 1.98
N CYS A 70 -6.38 -5.60 1.19
CA CYS A 70 -5.82 -4.28 0.96
C CYS A 70 -6.41 -3.31 1.98
N ASN A 71 -5.54 -2.78 2.85
CA ASN A 71 -5.91 -1.77 3.83
C ASN A 71 -5.83 -0.38 3.21
N ALA A 72 -7.00 0.20 2.95
CA ALA A 72 -7.20 1.57 2.49
C ALA A 72 -7.97 2.40 3.54
N ASP A 73 -7.86 2.04 4.83
CA ASP A 73 -8.31 2.88 5.94
C ASP A 73 -7.25 3.94 6.27
N GLU A 74 -7.07 4.89 5.35
CA GLU A 74 -6.11 5.99 5.48
C GLU A 74 -6.66 7.06 6.42
N SER A 75 -6.65 6.75 7.73
CA SER A 75 -7.27 7.54 8.78
C SER A 75 -6.30 8.47 9.51
N GLU A 76 -4.99 8.32 9.30
CA GLU A 76 -3.96 9.16 9.95
C GLU A 76 -3.99 10.60 9.43
N PRO A 77 -4.13 11.61 10.30
CA PRO A 77 -4.16 13.01 9.88
C PRO A 77 -2.93 13.41 9.06
N GLY A 78 -3.18 14.14 7.97
CA GLY A 78 -2.14 14.58 7.03
C GLY A 78 -1.74 13.52 6.00
N THR A 79 -2.31 12.32 6.05
CA THR A 79 -2.11 11.28 5.01
C THR A 79 -3.26 11.28 4.01
N PHE A 80 -2.92 11.24 2.72
CA PHE A 80 -3.90 11.21 1.61
C PHE A 80 -3.30 10.59 0.32
N LYS A 81 -2.20 9.84 0.44
CA LYS A 81 -1.49 9.20 -0.67
C LYS A 81 -2.30 8.05 -1.25
N ASP A 82 -2.94 7.26 -0.41
CA ASP A 82 -3.70 6.08 -0.81
C ASP A 82 -4.99 6.51 -1.48
N ARG A 83 -5.62 7.60 -0.98
CA ARG A 83 -6.71 8.28 -1.69
C ARG A 83 -6.31 8.69 -3.09
N VAL A 84 -5.16 9.35 -3.26
CA VAL A 84 -4.70 9.83 -4.56
C VAL A 84 -4.42 8.67 -5.51
N ILE A 85 -3.90 7.54 -5.03
CA ILE A 85 -3.76 6.31 -5.83
C ILE A 85 -5.13 5.78 -6.26
N MET A 86 -6.04 5.52 -5.31
CA MET A 86 -7.35 4.93 -5.62
C MET A 86 -8.20 5.83 -6.52
N GLU A 87 -8.11 7.14 -6.36
CA GLU A 87 -8.82 8.07 -7.23
C GLU A 87 -8.10 8.26 -8.57
N GLY A 88 -6.77 8.28 -8.61
CA GLY A 88 -5.99 8.67 -9.78
C GLY A 88 -5.46 7.54 -10.66
N ASP A 89 -5.40 6.31 -10.14
CA ASP A 89 -4.88 5.12 -10.82
C ASP A 89 -5.46 3.81 -10.25
N PRO A 90 -6.80 3.63 -10.25
CA PRO A 90 -7.44 2.49 -9.60
C PRO A 90 -7.06 1.14 -10.21
N TYR A 91 -6.81 1.08 -11.51
CA TYR A 91 -6.41 -0.15 -12.20
C TYR A 91 -5.03 -0.65 -11.78
N ALA A 92 -4.10 0.25 -11.41
CA ALA A 92 -2.83 -0.15 -10.82
C ALA A 92 -3.02 -0.89 -9.49
N LEU A 93 -3.95 -0.45 -8.65
CA LEU A 93 -4.25 -1.16 -7.42
C LEU A 93 -4.91 -2.53 -7.69
N VAL A 94 -5.83 -2.61 -8.66
CA VAL A 94 -6.43 -3.89 -9.08
C VAL A 94 -5.37 -4.87 -9.59
N GLU A 95 -4.46 -4.42 -10.47
CA GLU A 95 -3.36 -5.24 -10.98
C GLU A 95 -2.46 -5.71 -9.83
N ALA A 96 -2.06 -4.80 -8.94
CA ALA A 96 -1.18 -5.09 -7.82
C ALA A 96 -1.79 -6.11 -6.84
N MET A 97 -3.08 -5.96 -6.51
CA MET A 97 -3.80 -6.94 -5.69
C MET A 97 -3.84 -8.31 -6.36
N THR A 98 -4.05 -8.35 -7.67
CA THR A 98 -4.05 -9.61 -8.43
C THR A 98 -2.69 -10.29 -8.40
N VAL A 99 -1.59 -9.54 -8.56
CA VAL A 99 -0.22 -10.04 -8.45
C VAL A 99 0.06 -10.59 -7.05
N ALA A 100 -0.30 -9.84 -6.01
CA ALA A 100 -0.10 -10.24 -4.62
C ALA A 100 -0.89 -11.52 -4.28
N ALA A 101 -2.15 -11.58 -4.70
CA ALA A 101 -2.99 -12.75 -4.50
C ALA A 101 -2.43 -13.98 -5.22
N TYR A 102 -1.93 -13.81 -6.44
CA TYR A 102 -1.28 -14.89 -7.20
C TYR A 102 -0.04 -15.41 -6.47
N ALA A 103 0.79 -14.51 -5.96
CA ALA A 103 2.01 -14.85 -5.22
C ALA A 103 1.70 -15.69 -3.97
N ILE A 104 0.64 -15.34 -3.23
CA ILE A 104 0.28 -16.05 -1.98
C ILE A 104 -0.69 -17.21 -2.19
N GLY A 105 -1.20 -17.42 -3.40
CA GLY A 105 -2.24 -18.43 -3.68
C GLY A 105 -3.59 -18.13 -3.02
N ALA A 106 -3.97 -16.85 -2.96
CA ALA A 106 -5.31 -16.42 -2.54
C ALA A 106 -6.24 -16.38 -3.76
N HIS A 107 -7.53 -16.69 -3.57
CA HIS A 107 -8.55 -16.58 -4.62
C HIS A 107 -9.57 -15.47 -4.34
N ARG A 108 -9.48 -14.83 -3.17
CA ARG A 108 -10.35 -13.73 -2.76
C ARG A 108 -9.53 -12.60 -2.14
N GLY A 109 -9.76 -11.40 -2.65
CA GLY A 109 -9.21 -10.16 -2.15
C GLY A 109 -10.32 -9.29 -1.55
N LEU A 110 -10.01 -8.58 -0.47
CA LEU A 110 -10.88 -7.56 0.09
C LEU A 110 -10.15 -6.23 0.08
N LEU A 111 -10.79 -5.20 -0.48
CA LEU A 111 -10.31 -3.83 -0.46
C LEU A 111 -11.14 -3.05 0.56
N TYR A 112 -10.59 -2.83 1.75
CA TYR A 112 -11.27 -2.10 2.82
C TYR A 112 -10.95 -0.61 2.71
N ILE A 113 -11.93 0.19 2.30
CA ILE A 113 -11.80 1.64 2.11
C ILE A 113 -12.59 2.37 3.19
N ARG A 114 -11.97 3.35 3.84
CA ARG A 114 -12.65 4.19 4.82
C ARG A 114 -13.92 4.85 4.26
N GLY A 115 -14.93 5.00 5.12
CA GLY A 115 -16.26 5.46 4.74
C GLY A 115 -16.32 6.88 4.18
N GLU A 116 -15.29 7.69 4.49
CA GLU A 116 -15.15 9.11 4.11
C GLU A 116 -14.59 9.32 2.70
N TYR A 117 -14.22 8.25 1.98
CA TYR A 117 -13.69 8.34 0.61
C TYR A 117 -14.70 7.85 -0.46
N PRO A 118 -15.88 8.50 -0.62
CA PRO A 118 -16.92 8.02 -1.53
C PRO A 118 -16.45 8.00 -3.00
N ARG A 119 -15.60 8.94 -3.40
CA ARG A 119 -15.03 8.99 -4.75
C ARG A 119 -14.09 7.81 -5.01
N ALA A 120 -13.20 7.50 -4.05
CA ALA A 120 -12.31 6.35 -4.16
C ALA A 120 -13.11 5.04 -4.24
N ILE A 121 -14.13 4.87 -3.38
CA ILE A 121 -15.03 3.71 -3.41
C ILE A 121 -15.67 3.55 -4.79
N HIS A 122 -16.24 4.63 -5.34
CA HIS A 122 -16.88 4.59 -6.65
C HIS A 122 -15.88 4.24 -7.78
N ARG A 123 -14.69 4.86 -7.79
CA ARG A 123 -13.67 4.59 -8.82
C ARG A 123 -13.10 3.17 -8.71
N MET A 124 -12.84 2.69 -7.51
CA MET A 124 -12.38 1.32 -7.29
C MET A 124 -13.44 0.30 -7.69
N GLN A 125 -14.72 0.54 -7.35
CA GLN A 125 -15.81 -0.33 -7.77
C GLN A 125 -15.91 -0.40 -9.31
N HIS A 126 -15.90 0.75 -9.98
CA HIS A 126 -15.88 0.82 -11.45
C HIS A 126 -14.70 0.05 -12.04
N ALA A 127 -13.48 0.27 -11.53
CA ALA A 127 -12.29 -0.41 -12.04
C ALA A 127 -12.33 -1.93 -11.83
N VAL A 128 -12.82 -2.39 -10.68
CA VAL A 128 -13.04 -3.81 -10.39
C VAL A 128 -14.06 -4.41 -11.34
N ASP A 129 -15.19 -3.75 -11.57
CA ASP A 129 -16.25 -4.23 -12.48
C ASP A 129 -15.73 -4.32 -13.93
N GLN A 130 -15.00 -3.30 -14.39
CA GLN A 130 -14.37 -3.32 -15.72
C GLN A 130 -13.30 -4.41 -15.85
N ALA A 131 -12.49 -4.62 -14.81
CA ALA A 131 -11.49 -5.68 -14.79
C ALA A 131 -12.14 -7.08 -14.88
N ARG A 132 -13.26 -7.32 -14.19
CA ARG A 132 -14.04 -8.56 -14.33
C ARG A 132 -14.54 -8.76 -15.76
N VAL A 133 -15.19 -7.75 -16.35
CA VAL A 133 -15.72 -7.82 -17.72
C VAL A 133 -14.63 -8.14 -18.75
N ARG A 134 -13.39 -7.68 -18.51
CA ARG A 134 -12.25 -7.88 -19.42
C ARG A 134 -11.40 -9.12 -19.09
N GLY A 135 -11.85 -9.98 -18.17
CA GLY A 135 -11.13 -11.21 -17.80
C GLY A 135 -9.80 -10.97 -17.07
N LEU A 136 -9.71 -9.83 -16.37
CA LEU A 136 -8.57 -9.43 -15.53
C LEU A 136 -8.82 -9.73 -14.04
N LEU A 137 -10.06 -10.06 -13.69
CA LEU A 137 -10.54 -10.66 -12.46
C LEU A 137 -11.56 -11.77 -12.81
N GLY A 138 -11.89 -12.63 -11.85
CA GLY A 138 -12.84 -13.73 -12.00
C GLY A 138 -12.17 -15.10 -12.08
N GLU A 139 -12.80 -16.05 -12.79
CA GLU A 139 -12.45 -17.48 -12.75
C GLU A 139 -11.18 -17.87 -13.53
N ASN A 140 -10.76 -17.07 -14.52
CA ASN A 140 -9.65 -17.43 -15.39
C ASN A 140 -8.91 -16.19 -15.92
N ILE A 141 -8.14 -15.56 -15.03
CA ILE A 141 -7.45 -14.31 -15.30
C ILE A 141 -6.47 -14.49 -16.46
N LEU A 142 -6.62 -13.67 -17.51
CA LEU A 142 -5.82 -13.71 -18.74
C LEU A 142 -5.74 -15.10 -19.41
N GLY A 143 -6.70 -16.00 -19.14
CA GLY A 143 -6.67 -17.37 -19.67
C GLY A 143 -5.58 -18.27 -19.06
N ARG A 144 -5.07 -17.94 -17.86
CA ARG A 144 -3.91 -18.62 -17.22
C ARG A 144 -4.28 -19.71 -16.20
N GLY A 145 -5.56 -20.05 -16.05
CA GLY A 145 -6.03 -21.08 -15.12
C GLY A 145 -5.96 -20.66 -13.65
N TYR A 146 -5.91 -19.35 -13.36
CA TYR A 146 -5.91 -18.81 -12.02
C TYR A 146 -7.14 -17.90 -11.82
N ALA A 147 -7.86 -18.15 -10.72
CA ALA A 147 -9.03 -17.40 -10.33
C ALA A 147 -8.70 -16.42 -9.20
N PHE A 148 -9.15 -15.17 -9.32
CA PHE A 148 -9.10 -14.20 -8.22
C PHE A 148 -10.12 -13.09 -8.44
N ASP A 149 -10.81 -12.71 -7.36
CA ASP A 149 -11.74 -11.59 -7.40
C ASP A 149 -11.57 -10.68 -6.16
N ILE A 150 -11.96 -9.42 -6.32
CA ILE A 150 -11.85 -8.36 -5.32
C ILE A 150 -13.25 -7.92 -4.90
N GLU A 151 -13.47 -7.87 -3.59
CA GLU A 151 -14.64 -7.26 -2.99
C GLU A 151 -14.27 -5.91 -2.36
N VAL A 152 -14.97 -4.84 -2.74
CA VAL A 152 -14.80 -3.52 -2.12
C VAL A 152 -15.66 -3.45 -0.86
N ARG A 153 -15.02 -3.19 0.28
CA ARG A 153 -15.67 -3.03 1.59
C ARG A 153 -15.56 -1.59 2.06
N ARG A 154 -16.70 -1.00 2.38
CA ARG A 154 -16.78 0.35 2.95
C ARG A 154 -16.67 0.28 4.47
N GLY A 155 -15.73 1.02 5.05
CA GLY A 155 -15.60 1.20 6.49
C GLY A 155 -16.63 2.17 7.07
N ALA A 156 -16.73 2.19 8.41
CA ALA A 156 -17.74 2.95 9.15
C ALA A 156 -17.18 4.15 9.94
N GLY A 157 -15.98 4.66 9.56
CA GLY A 157 -15.40 5.90 10.10
C GLY A 157 -14.71 5.76 11.46
N ALA A 158 -14.07 4.60 11.71
CA ALA A 158 -13.34 4.36 12.95
C ALA A 158 -11.83 4.28 12.68
N TYR A 159 -11.06 5.26 13.19
CA TYR A 159 -9.60 5.33 13.04
C TYR A 159 -8.88 4.02 13.42
N ILE A 160 -9.37 3.32 14.45
CA ILE A 160 -8.79 2.05 14.92
C ILE A 160 -8.87 0.93 13.87
N CYS A 161 -9.81 1.01 12.92
CA CYS A 161 -9.92 0.04 11.83
C CYS A 161 -8.76 0.14 10.82
N GLY A 162 -7.85 1.10 10.95
CA GLY A 162 -6.57 1.08 10.26
C GLY A 162 -5.58 0.04 10.82
N GLU A 163 -5.78 -0.43 12.06
CA GLU A 163 -5.01 -1.54 12.62
C GLU A 163 -5.43 -2.88 11.99
N GLU A 164 -4.44 -3.68 11.59
CA GLU A 164 -4.60 -4.91 10.81
C GLU A 164 -5.66 -5.88 11.36
N THR A 165 -5.68 -6.13 12.67
CA THR A 165 -6.62 -7.09 13.27
C THR A 165 -7.98 -6.50 13.63
N ALA A 166 -8.03 -5.22 13.99
CA ALA A 166 -9.28 -4.48 14.14
C ALA A 166 -10.02 -4.39 12.80
N LEU A 167 -9.28 -4.21 11.70
CA LEU A 167 -9.80 -4.24 10.34
C LEU A 167 -10.48 -5.58 10.03
N PHE A 168 -9.87 -6.71 10.40
CA PHE A 168 -10.50 -8.03 10.20
C PHE A 168 -11.79 -8.18 10.98
N ASN A 169 -11.83 -7.76 12.25
CA ASN A 169 -13.06 -7.76 13.03
C ASN A 169 -14.14 -6.88 12.35
N SER A 170 -13.78 -5.71 11.84
CA SER A 170 -14.72 -4.86 11.10
C SER A 170 -15.24 -5.52 9.82
N ILE A 171 -14.38 -6.20 9.05
CA ILE A 171 -14.79 -6.95 7.85
C ILE A 171 -15.75 -8.10 8.20
N GLU A 172 -15.50 -8.76 9.32
CA GLU A 172 -16.30 -9.91 9.80
C GLU A 172 -17.64 -9.49 10.43
N GLY A 173 -17.91 -8.18 10.54
CA GLY A 173 -19.15 -7.65 11.11
C GLY A 173 -19.12 -7.48 12.63
N TYR A 174 -17.96 -7.65 13.26
CA TYR A 174 -17.74 -7.36 14.67
C TYR A 174 -17.32 -5.89 14.87
N ARG A 175 -17.24 -5.47 16.15
CA ARG A 175 -16.66 -4.19 16.52
C ARG A 175 -15.17 -4.20 16.16
N GLY A 176 -14.65 -3.07 15.64
CA GLY A 176 -13.24 -2.91 15.22
C GLY A 176 -12.25 -2.85 16.40
N GLU A 177 -12.27 -3.85 17.27
CA GLU A 177 -11.33 -4.01 18.38
C GLU A 177 -10.14 -4.85 17.90
N PRO A 178 -8.88 -4.48 18.20
CA PRO A 178 -7.72 -5.31 17.85
C PRO A 178 -7.79 -6.70 18.48
N ARG A 179 -7.22 -7.70 17.80
CA ARG A 179 -7.08 -9.07 18.31
C ARG A 179 -5.73 -9.22 18.99
N SER A 180 -5.67 -10.04 20.05
CA SER A 180 -4.41 -10.44 20.66
C SER A 180 -3.57 -11.24 19.67
N LYS A 181 -2.26 -10.98 19.65
CA LYS A 181 -1.25 -11.74 18.91
C LYS A 181 -0.34 -12.43 19.95
N PRO A 182 -0.02 -13.73 19.84
CA PRO A 182 -0.45 -14.70 18.82
C PRO A 182 -1.92 -15.16 18.94
N PRO A 183 -2.51 -15.77 17.88
CA PRO A 183 -1.90 -16.12 16.59
C PRO A 183 -1.66 -14.93 15.67
N PHE A 184 -0.69 -15.03 14.75
CA PHE A 184 -0.40 -13.96 13.79
C PHE A 184 -1.33 -14.04 12.56
N PRO A 185 -1.68 -12.91 11.93
CA PRO A 185 -2.55 -12.87 10.74
C PRO A 185 -2.13 -13.79 9.58
N VAL A 186 -0.81 -13.95 9.39
CA VAL A 186 -0.26 -14.80 8.34
C VAL A 186 -0.61 -16.29 8.55
N GLU A 187 -0.93 -16.69 9.78
CA GLU A 187 -1.39 -18.03 10.16
C GLU A 187 -2.92 -18.07 10.32
N GLN A 188 -3.48 -17.14 11.11
CA GLN A 188 -4.91 -17.00 11.40
C GLN A 188 -5.30 -15.53 11.40
N GLY A 189 -5.77 -15.04 10.26
CA GLY A 189 -6.25 -13.68 10.07
C GLY A 189 -7.75 -13.63 9.84
N LEU A 190 -8.14 -13.15 8.67
CA LEU A 190 -9.54 -12.98 8.29
C LEU A 190 -10.25 -14.35 8.23
N PHE A 191 -11.41 -14.45 8.89
CA PHE A 191 -12.19 -15.68 9.04
C PHE A 191 -11.39 -16.85 9.64
N GLY A 192 -10.36 -16.55 10.44
CA GLY A 192 -9.46 -17.55 11.01
C GLY A 192 -8.54 -18.22 9.99
N LYS A 193 -8.39 -17.65 8.79
CA LYS A 193 -7.60 -18.20 7.69
C LYS A 193 -6.30 -17.43 7.43
N PRO A 194 -5.27 -18.06 6.84
CA PRO A 194 -4.02 -17.37 6.49
C PRO A 194 -4.28 -16.14 5.63
N THR A 195 -3.87 -14.98 6.13
CA THR A 195 -4.21 -13.69 5.50
C THR A 195 -2.98 -12.82 5.37
N VAL A 196 -2.79 -12.28 4.17
CA VAL A 196 -1.90 -11.12 3.96
C VAL A 196 -2.75 -9.87 4.01
N GLU A 197 -2.37 -8.95 4.89
CA GLU A 197 -2.78 -7.54 4.81
C GLU A 197 -1.62 -6.71 4.26
N ASN A 198 -1.93 -5.81 3.34
CA ASN A 198 -0.98 -4.78 2.90
C ASN A 198 -1.69 -3.44 2.62
N ASN A 199 -0.99 -2.35 2.95
CA ASN A 199 -1.37 -0.99 2.57
C ASN A 199 -1.36 -0.79 1.04
N VAL A 200 -2.25 0.08 0.54
CA VAL A 200 -2.37 0.48 -0.88
C VAL A 200 -1.02 0.81 -1.53
N GLU A 201 -0.23 1.73 -0.94
CA GLU A 201 1.08 2.11 -1.48
C GLU A 201 2.05 0.91 -1.55
N THR A 202 1.96 -0.04 -0.61
CA THR A 202 2.80 -1.25 -0.63
C THR A 202 2.50 -2.09 -1.85
N LEU A 203 1.21 -2.31 -2.13
CA LEU A 203 0.76 -3.14 -3.24
C LEU A 203 1.16 -2.51 -4.57
N VAL A 204 0.89 -1.23 -4.80
CA VAL A 204 1.21 -0.61 -6.10
C VAL A 204 2.71 -0.57 -6.39
N ASN A 205 3.57 -0.57 -5.36
CA ASN A 205 5.03 -0.67 -5.53
C ASN A 205 5.48 -2.04 -6.07
N VAL A 206 4.63 -3.08 -6.04
CA VAL A 206 4.94 -4.38 -6.65
C VAL A 206 5.00 -4.29 -8.18
N LEU A 207 4.25 -3.36 -8.79
CA LEU A 207 4.23 -3.20 -10.24
C LEU A 207 5.58 -2.73 -10.82
N PRO A 208 6.21 -1.64 -10.33
CA PRO A 208 7.54 -1.27 -10.78
C PRO A 208 8.56 -2.38 -10.48
N ILE A 209 8.51 -3.05 -9.31
CA ILE A 209 9.40 -4.16 -8.98
C ILE A 209 9.38 -5.24 -10.08
N LEU A 210 8.19 -5.68 -10.52
CA LEU A 210 8.10 -6.70 -11.55
C LEU A 210 8.42 -6.21 -12.96
N THR A 211 8.24 -4.93 -13.26
CA THR A 211 8.49 -4.39 -14.60
C THR A 211 9.94 -3.99 -14.82
N MET A 212 10.61 -3.42 -13.81
CA MET A 212 12.02 -3.01 -13.89
C MET A 212 12.99 -4.02 -13.27
N GLY A 213 12.50 -4.94 -12.44
CA GLY A 213 13.29 -5.93 -11.73
C GLY A 213 13.74 -5.46 -10.34
N ALA A 214 13.87 -6.42 -9.41
CA ALA A 214 14.28 -6.16 -8.04
C ALA A 214 15.56 -5.32 -7.87
N PRO A 215 16.67 -5.56 -8.61
CA PRO A 215 17.89 -4.77 -8.45
C PRO A 215 17.72 -3.30 -8.80
N ALA A 216 16.95 -3.00 -9.86
CA ALA A 216 16.73 -1.63 -10.29
C ALA A 216 15.77 -0.88 -9.34
N TYR A 217 14.80 -1.58 -8.73
CA TYR A 217 14.00 -1.01 -7.65
C TYR A 217 14.83 -0.77 -6.38
N ALA A 218 15.68 -1.72 -6.01
CA ALA A 218 16.55 -1.64 -4.83
C ALA A 218 17.60 -0.51 -4.93
N ALA A 219 17.99 -0.13 -6.15
CA ALA A 219 18.89 0.99 -6.42
C ALA A 219 18.25 2.37 -6.16
N ILE A 220 16.91 2.45 -6.01
CA ILE A 220 16.22 3.68 -5.65
C ILE A 220 16.21 3.81 -4.12
N GLY A 221 16.61 4.96 -3.60
CA GLY A 221 16.58 5.23 -2.16
C GLY A 221 17.92 4.96 -1.48
N THR A 222 17.89 4.31 -0.32
CA THR A 222 19.07 4.02 0.50
C THR A 222 19.24 2.52 0.71
N GLU A 223 20.43 2.08 1.17
CA GLU A 223 20.74 0.67 1.46
C GLU A 223 19.71 -0.01 2.39
N ARG A 224 19.13 0.73 3.34
CA ARG A 224 18.16 0.21 4.33
C ARG A 224 16.72 0.61 4.06
N SER A 225 16.46 1.43 3.05
CA SER A 225 15.13 1.91 2.69
C SER A 225 15.09 2.07 1.18
N THR A 226 14.71 0.99 0.50
CA THR A 226 14.70 0.93 -0.96
C THR A 226 13.36 1.39 -1.52
N GLY A 227 13.37 1.75 -2.80
CA GLY A 227 12.22 2.20 -3.56
C GLY A 227 11.85 3.66 -3.35
N PRO A 228 10.93 4.19 -4.17
CA PRO A 228 10.32 5.49 -3.91
C PRO A 228 9.35 5.43 -2.73
N LYS A 229 9.03 6.61 -2.20
CA LYS A 229 8.02 6.83 -1.18
C LYS A 229 7.13 8.00 -1.57
N LEU A 230 5.82 7.85 -1.35
CA LEU A 230 4.85 8.92 -1.47
C LEU A 230 4.78 9.73 -0.16
N TYR A 231 5.16 10.99 -0.22
CA TYR A 231 5.09 11.94 0.88
C TYR A 231 3.87 12.85 0.71
N CYS A 232 3.06 12.97 1.77
CA CYS A 232 1.91 13.87 1.80
C CYS A 232 2.34 15.19 2.42
N VAL A 233 2.15 16.30 1.69
CA VAL A 233 2.44 17.65 2.19
C VAL A 233 1.15 18.45 2.22
N SER A 234 0.79 18.94 3.40
CA SER A 234 -0.39 19.78 3.65
C SER A 234 -0.06 20.89 4.64
N GLY A 235 -0.97 21.85 4.80
CA GLY A 235 -0.78 23.02 5.67
C GLY A 235 -0.31 24.25 4.90
N SER A 236 0.54 25.07 5.52
CA SER A 236 0.97 26.38 5.02
C SER A 236 2.06 26.31 3.94
N VAL A 237 1.77 25.60 2.84
CA VAL A 237 2.60 25.51 1.64
C VAL A 237 1.86 26.09 0.43
N ALA A 238 2.59 26.40 -0.64
CA ALA A 238 2.04 26.92 -1.88
C ALA A 238 1.35 25.81 -2.71
N ARG A 239 1.94 24.62 -2.71
CA ARG A 239 1.50 23.45 -3.50
C ARG A 239 1.30 22.24 -2.57
N PRO A 240 0.21 22.17 -1.80
CA PRO A 240 -0.10 20.96 -1.04
C PRO A 240 -0.38 19.79 -2.00
N GLY A 241 0.02 18.59 -1.64
CA GLY A 241 -0.11 17.44 -2.54
C GLY A 241 0.69 16.21 -2.11
N VAL A 242 0.71 15.22 -3.00
CA VAL A 242 1.52 14.02 -2.86
C VAL A 242 2.76 14.17 -3.72
N TYR A 243 3.92 13.93 -3.13
CA TYR A 243 5.23 14.01 -3.78
C TYR A 243 5.89 12.65 -3.72
N GLU A 244 6.31 12.13 -4.87
CA GLU A 244 7.10 10.90 -4.94
C GLU A 244 8.58 11.26 -4.91
N LEU A 245 9.29 10.78 -3.90
CA LEU A 245 10.73 10.97 -3.76
C LEU A 245 11.39 9.65 -3.36
N PRO A 246 12.66 9.43 -3.71
CA PRO A 246 13.43 8.33 -3.16
C PRO A 246 13.59 8.51 -1.64
N PHE A 247 13.65 7.41 -0.89
CA PHE A 247 14.11 7.50 0.49
C PHE A 247 15.50 8.12 0.56
N GLY A 248 15.75 8.91 1.60
CA GLY A 248 16.99 9.65 1.78
C GLY A 248 16.92 11.11 1.31
N ALA A 249 15.91 11.48 0.52
CA ALA A 249 15.61 12.90 0.27
C ALA A 249 15.39 13.64 1.59
N THR A 250 15.84 14.89 1.68
CA THR A 250 15.70 15.67 2.93
C THR A 250 14.29 16.26 3.07
N LEU A 251 13.90 16.58 4.31
CA LEU A 251 12.67 17.32 4.55
C LEU A 251 12.68 18.67 3.83
N GLY A 252 13.83 19.35 3.79
CA GLY A 252 14.04 20.60 3.06
C GLY A 252 13.78 20.48 1.56
N GLU A 253 14.27 19.41 0.92
CA GLU A 253 14.01 19.14 -0.51
C GLU A 253 12.51 18.97 -0.78
N LEU A 254 11.81 18.17 0.03
CA LEU A 254 10.37 17.97 -0.08
C LEU A 254 9.59 19.29 0.10
N LEU A 255 9.98 20.08 1.10
CA LEU A 255 9.35 21.37 1.39
C LEU A 255 9.63 22.42 0.31
N CYS A 256 10.81 22.39 -0.31
CA CYS A 256 11.14 23.23 -1.46
C CYS A 256 10.19 22.93 -2.64
N LEU A 257 9.94 21.66 -2.93
CA LEU A 257 8.97 21.25 -3.96
C LEU A 257 7.55 21.72 -3.64
N ALA A 258 7.13 21.64 -2.38
CA ALA A 258 5.82 22.13 -1.96
C ALA A 258 5.71 23.67 -1.89
N GLY A 259 6.83 24.39 -1.79
CA GLY A 259 6.90 25.84 -1.65
C GLY A 259 6.43 26.31 -0.28
N VAL A 260 7.31 26.25 0.73
CA VAL A 260 7.02 26.75 2.07
C VAL A 260 6.83 28.26 2.08
N ARG A 261 5.81 28.75 2.79
CA ARG A 261 5.56 30.17 2.99
C ARG A 261 6.47 30.74 4.09
N ASP A 262 6.74 32.04 4.04
CA ASP A 262 7.53 32.73 5.07
C ASP A 262 6.98 32.49 6.48
N GLY A 263 7.88 32.36 7.46
CA GLY A 263 7.51 32.19 8.86
C GLY A 263 7.17 30.75 9.28
N LEU A 264 7.75 29.73 8.62
CA LEU A 264 7.70 28.35 9.09
C LEU A 264 8.16 28.27 10.57
N ARG A 265 7.32 27.71 11.43
CA ARG A 265 7.64 27.52 12.86
C ARG A 265 7.91 26.07 13.24
N ALA A 266 7.14 25.16 12.66
CA ALA A 266 7.27 23.73 12.91
C ALA A 266 6.64 22.93 11.77
N VAL A 267 7.14 21.72 11.57
CA VAL A 267 6.59 20.72 10.66
C VAL A 267 6.25 19.48 11.49
N LEU A 268 5.00 19.01 11.42
CA LEU A 268 4.63 17.72 12.01
C LEU A 268 5.03 16.60 11.04
N LEU A 269 6.04 15.82 11.42
CA LEU A 269 6.56 14.72 10.61
C LEU A 269 6.13 13.37 11.19
N GLY A 270 5.52 12.52 10.36
CA GLY A 270 5.12 11.17 10.75
C GLY A 270 3.65 10.99 11.16
N GLY A 271 2.80 11.98 10.87
CA GLY A 271 1.36 11.95 11.22
C GLY A 271 1.07 12.54 12.61
N ALA A 272 -0.14 12.35 13.11
CA ALA A 272 -0.58 12.77 14.44
C ALA A 272 0.23 12.11 15.57
N ALA A 273 0.74 10.89 15.37
CA ALA A 273 1.66 10.24 16.30
C ALA A 273 3.14 10.68 16.13
N GLY A 274 3.40 11.57 15.18
CA GLY A 274 4.73 12.05 14.79
C GLY A 274 5.34 13.10 15.73
N GLY A 275 6.49 13.63 15.31
CA GLY A 275 7.24 14.67 16.02
C GLY A 275 7.22 16.01 15.29
N PHE A 276 7.38 17.11 16.03
CA PHE A 276 7.57 18.43 15.44
C PHE A 276 9.05 18.68 15.14
N VAL A 277 9.34 19.08 13.91
CA VAL A 277 10.66 19.45 13.41
C VAL A 277 10.73 20.96 13.22
N ARG A 278 11.82 21.60 13.64
CA ARG A 278 12.03 23.04 13.52
C ARG A 278 12.68 23.44 12.18
N PRO A 279 12.62 24.72 11.79
CA PRO A 279 13.21 25.21 10.54
C PRO A 279 14.73 25.00 10.42
N ASP A 280 15.44 24.87 11.53
CA ASP A 280 16.88 24.56 11.58
C ASP A 280 17.19 23.06 11.50
N GLU A 281 16.17 22.21 11.40
CA GLU A 281 16.28 20.74 11.37
C GLU A 281 15.81 20.16 10.01
N LEU A 282 15.76 20.96 8.94
CA LEU A 282 15.21 20.53 7.64
C LEU A 282 16.13 19.59 6.84
N ASP A 283 17.39 19.47 7.22
CA ASP A 283 18.35 18.56 6.57
C ASP A 283 18.15 17.08 6.98
N ILE A 284 17.15 16.78 7.83
CA ILE A 284 16.84 15.41 8.24
C ILE A 284 16.47 14.58 6.99
N PRO A 285 17.17 13.45 6.75
CA PRO A 285 16.85 12.56 5.65
C PRO A 285 15.57 11.78 5.95
N LEU A 286 14.66 11.75 4.98
CA LEU A 286 13.40 11.02 5.05
C LEU A 286 13.64 9.54 4.75
N THR A 287 13.80 8.73 5.80
CA THR A 287 14.03 7.28 5.72
C THR A 287 12.93 6.48 6.43
N GLY A 288 12.90 5.15 6.32
CA GLY A 288 11.92 4.32 7.05
C GLY A 288 12.05 4.39 8.58
N ALA A 289 13.15 4.96 9.08
CA ALA A 289 13.47 5.06 10.50
C ALA A 289 13.74 6.50 10.93
N VAL A 290 13.00 7.50 10.41
CA VAL A 290 13.11 8.87 10.96
C VAL A 290 12.61 8.90 12.40
N SER A 291 13.52 8.61 13.33
CA SER A 291 13.46 9.09 14.69
C SER A 291 13.73 10.59 14.62
N THR A 292 12.70 11.42 14.85
CA THR A 292 12.98 12.81 15.21
C THR A 292 13.90 12.82 16.44
N PRO A 293 14.82 13.80 16.58
CA PRO A 293 15.62 13.93 17.80
C PRO A 293 14.68 14.04 19.01
N GLY A 294 14.53 12.94 19.77
CA GLY A 294 13.63 12.85 20.92
C GLY A 294 12.34 12.03 20.75
N SER A 295 11.94 11.59 19.54
CA SER A 295 10.82 10.64 19.40
C SER A 295 11.29 9.20 19.57
N ARG A 296 10.79 8.53 20.61
CA ARG A 296 10.80 7.06 20.67
C ARG A 296 9.87 6.54 19.58
N SER A 297 10.32 5.56 18.79
CA SER A 297 9.49 4.89 17.78
C SER A 297 8.16 4.45 18.40
N SER A 298 7.05 5.01 17.93
CA SER A 298 5.71 4.63 18.36
C SER A 298 5.28 3.33 17.68
N THR A 299 5.86 2.21 18.10
CA THR A 299 5.28 0.86 17.91
C THR A 299 5.77 -0.18 18.94
N THR A 300 6.48 0.25 19.99
CA THR A 300 6.73 -0.58 21.18
C THR A 300 6.38 0.21 22.44
N ARG A 301 5.09 0.30 22.72
CA ARG A 301 4.61 0.28 24.11
C ARG A 301 4.10 -1.13 24.37
N ARG A 302 4.53 -1.68 25.51
CA ARG A 302 4.33 -3.05 25.98
C ARG A 302 2.91 -3.57 25.80
#